data_AF-A0A8B6HGY7-F1
#
_entry.id   AF-A0A8B6HGY7-F1
#
_cell.length_a   1.000
_cell.length_b   1.000
_cell.length_c   1.000
_cell.angle_alpha   90.00
_cell.angle_beta   90.00
_cell.angle_gamma   90.00
#
_symmetry.space_group_name_H-M   'P 1'
#
loop_
_entity.id
_entity.type
_entity.pdbx_description
1 polymer ?
#
loop_
_entity_poly.entity_id
_entity_poly.type
_entity_poly.pdbx_seq_one_letter_code
_entity_poly.pdbx_strand_id
1 'polypeptide(L)'
;PNNSCLKITYCNSFQNFQNLIPNWNNAPNPCTSGLWEGLGHIGADGGGDRNPFGVDFKRAGMKWTSDFCNTDSDNDGLSNGKELGDPDCIWTPGQQPKRTENISHPG
;
A
#
# COMPACT_ATOMS: atom_id res chain seq x y z
N PRO A 1 11.23 -19.46 -34.52
CA PRO A 1 10.15 -19.35 -33.52
C PRO A 1 10.72 -18.97 -32.15
N ASN A 2 10.48 -17.74 -31.68
CA ASN A 2 10.35 -17.37 -30.27
C ASN A 2 9.99 -15.88 -30.21
N ASN A 3 8.68 -15.62 -30.11
CA ASN A 3 8.10 -14.30 -29.87
C ASN A 3 8.40 -13.89 -28.42
N SER A 4 9.47 -13.13 -28.20
CA SER A 4 9.66 -12.40 -26.94
C SER A 4 8.95 -11.06 -27.05
N CYS A 5 7.69 -11.06 -26.63
CA CYS A 5 6.85 -9.88 -26.53
C CYS A 5 7.57 -8.81 -25.69
N LEU A 6 7.77 -7.63 -26.26
CA LEU A 6 8.21 -6.43 -25.56
C LEU A 6 7.28 -6.17 -24.35
N LYS A 7 7.73 -6.50 -23.13
CA LYS A 7 7.18 -5.91 -21.90
C LYS A 7 7.90 -4.59 -21.67
N ILE A 8 7.37 -3.57 -22.33
CA ILE A 8 7.75 -2.16 -22.21
C ILE A 8 7.66 -1.74 -20.74
N THR A 9 8.74 -1.13 -20.26
CA THR A 9 8.88 -0.17 -19.15
C THR A 9 7.60 0.17 -18.37
N TYR A 10 7.23 -0.65 -17.38
CA TYR A 10 6.22 -0.31 -16.36
C TYR A 10 6.56 -0.84 -14.95
N CYS A 11 7.73 -1.48 -14.74
CA CYS A 11 8.07 -2.13 -13.47
C CYS A 11 8.78 -1.25 -12.42
N ASN A 12 9.43 -0.14 -12.80
CA ASN A 12 10.26 0.61 -11.85
C ASN A 12 9.45 1.53 -10.92
N SER A 13 8.26 2.00 -11.30
CA SER A 13 7.42 2.87 -10.45
C SER A 13 6.54 2.08 -9.48
N PHE A 14 6.01 0.92 -9.90
CA PHE A 14 5.18 0.04 -9.07
C PHE A 14 6.01 -0.68 -8.00
N GLN A 15 7.17 -1.27 -8.33
CA GLN A 15 8.06 -1.86 -7.32
C GLN A 15 8.54 -0.83 -6.29
N ASN A 16 8.74 0.43 -6.71
CA ASN A 16 9.09 1.48 -5.77
C ASN A 16 7.91 1.80 -4.83
N PHE A 17 6.67 1.88 -5.32
CA PHE A 17 5.50 2.16 -4.49
C PHE A 17 5.31 1.12 -3.36
N GLN A 18 5.39 -0.15 -3.74
CA GLN A 18 5.26 -1.30 -2.85
C GLN A 18 6.29 -1.31 -1.72
N ASN A 19 7.52 -0.88 -2.01
CA ASN A 19 8.60 -0.81 -1.03
C ASN A 19 8.52 0.43 -0.12
N LEU A 20 7.61 1.37 -0.38
CA LEU A 20 7.42 2.59 0.40
C LEU A 20 6.32 2.46 1.45
N ILE A 21 5.67 1.29 1.56
CA ILE A 21 4.55 1.03 2.45
C ILE A 21 4.84 -0.26 3.24
N PRO A 22 4.68 -0.26 4.58
CA PRO A 22 4.84 -1.47 5.38
C PRO A 22 3.75 -2.49 5.02
N ASN A 23 4.10 -3.78 4.99
CA ASN A 23 3.16 -4.88 4.72
C ASN A 23 2.33 -4.74 3.45
N TRP A 24 2.84 -4.03 2.44
CA TRP A 24 2.09 -3.78 1.22
C TRP A 24 1.50 -5.08 0.61
N ASN A 25 2.30 -6.15 0.62
CA ASN A 25 1.98 -7.46 0.06
C ASN A 25 1.16 -8.36 0.99
N ASN A 26 0.92 -7.94 2.23
CA ASN A 26 0.18 -8.73 3.22
C ASN A 26 -1.22 -8.13 3.49
N ALA A 27 -1.54 -6.96 2.93
CA ALA A 27 -2.83 -6.32 3.14
C ALA A 27 -3.98 -7.20 2.63
N PRO A 28 -4.95 -7.55 3.50
CA PRO A 28 -6.04 -8.44 3.12
C PRO A 28 -7.02 -7.73 2.19
N ASN A 29 -7.56 -8.46 1.22
CA ASN A 29 -8.62 -7.96 0.36
C ASN A 29 -9.94 -7.89 1.16
N PRO A 30 -10.58 -6.72 1.30
CA PRO A 30 -11.81 -6.58 2.07
C PRO A 30 -13.03 -7.24 1.40
N CYS A 31 -12.97 -7.54 0.10
CA CYS A 31 -14.10 -8.06 -0.67
C CYS A 31 -14.00 -9.56 -0.99
N THR A 32 -12.81 -10.15 -0.98
CA THR A 32 -12.60 -11.56 -1.35
C THR A 32 -11.52 -12.21 -0.49
N SER A 33 -11.47 -13.55 -0.48
CA SER A 33 -10.34 -14.26 0.12
C SER A 33 -9.10 -14.08 -0.77
N GLY A 34 -8.22 -13.16 -0.41
CA GLY A 34 -7.01 -12.84 -1.17
C GLY A 34 -6.25 -11.66 -0.60
N LEU A 35 -5.13 -11.34 -1.23
CA LEU A 35 -4.32 -10.16 -0.93
C LEU A 35 -4.68 -9.04 -1.90
N TRP A 36 -4.62 -7.79 -1.44
CA TRP A 36 -4.87 -6.62 -2.27
C TRP A 36 -3.55 -6.04 -2.78
N GLU A 37 -3.21 -6.35 -4.02
CA GLU A 37 -1.98 -5.90 -4.69
C GLU A 37 -2.08 -4.45 -5.23
N GLY A 38 -3.12 -3.71 -4.84
CA GLY A 38 -3.38 -2.35 -5.29
C GLY A 38 -3.67 -1.37 -4.16
N LEU A 39 -2.93 -1.38 -3.04
CA LEU A 39 -3.26 -0.59 -1.83
C LEU A 39 -3.56 0.91 -2.05
N GLY A 40 -3.08 1.51 -3.14
CA GLY A 40 -3.35 2.90 -3.51
C GLY A 40 -4.45 3.10 -4.55
N HIS A 41 -5.23 2.06 -4.86
CA HIS A 41 -6.18 2.00 -5.98
C HIS A 41 -7.46 1.27 -5.59
N ILE A 42 -8.57 1.63 -6.25
CA ILE A 42 -9.87 0.96 -6.08
C ILE A 42 -9.85 -0.45 -6.71
N GLY A 43 -9.00 -0.69 -7.71
CA GLY A 43 -8.77 -2.03 -8.26
C GLY A 43 -7.75 -2.81 -7.45
N ALA A 44 -8.10 -4.05 -7.08
CA ALA A 44 -7.24 -4.96 -6.32
C ALA A 44 -5.92 -5.34 -7.02
N ASP A 45 -5.84 -5.18 -8.35
CA ASP A 45 -4.65 -5.38 -9.18
C ASP A 45 -3.78 -4.12 -9.30
N GLY A 46 -4.12 -3.04 -8.58
CA GLY A 46 -3.47 -1.74 -8.71
C GLY A 46 -3.98 -0.92 -9.90
N GLY A 47 -5.07 -1.36 -10.54
CA GLY A 47 -5.73 -0.64 -11.62
C GLY A 47 -6.81 0.34 -11.14
N GLY A 48 -7.22 1.25 -12.03
CA GLY A 48 -8.32 2.19 -11.77
C GLY A 48 -7.93 3.43 -10.95
N ASP A 49 -8.95 4.15 -10.49
CA ASP A 49 -8.77 5.38 -9.72
C ASP A 49 -8.09 5.12 -8.37
N ARG A 50 -7.47 6.16 -7.81
CA ARG A 50 -6.86 6.08 -6.48
C ARG A 50 -7.95 6.03 -5.42
N ASN A 51 -7.81 5.11 -4.47
CA ASN A 51 -8.59 5.13 -3.23
C ASN A 51 -8.13 6.30 -2.33
N PRO A 52 -8.85 6.62 -1.25
CA PRO A 52 -8.46 7.69 -0.33
C PRO A 52 -7.01 7.57 0.17
N PHE A 53 -6.56 6.35 0.51
CA PHE A 53 -5.17 6.08 0.87
C PHE A 53 -4.17 6.51 -0.20
N GLY A 54 -4.38 6.12 -1.46
CA GLY A 54 -3.50 6.46 -2.57
C GLY A 54 -3.50 7.95 -2.88
N VAL A 55 -4.61 8.64 -2.66
CA VAL A 55 -4.69 10.11 -2.76
C VAL A 55 -3.85 10.77 -1.66
N ASP A 56 -3.99 10.30 -0.43
CA ASP A 56 -3.30 10.85 0.73
C ASP A 56 -1.80 10.55 0.70
N PHE A 57 -1.43 9.36 0.23
CA PHE A 57 -0.04 8.98 0.04
C PHE A 57 0.61 9.82 -1.06
N LYS A 58 -0.12 10.12 -2.16
CA LYS A 58 0.34 11.05 -3.18
C LYS A 58 0.51 12.46 -2.61
N ARG A 59 -0.40 12.92 -1.75
CA ARG A 59 -0.32 14.22 -1.05
C ARG A 59 0.87 14.29 -0.08
N ALA A 60 1.21 13.17 0.57
CA ALA A 60 2.42 13.01 1.39
C ALA A 60 3.72 12.93 0.56
N GLY A 61 3.64 13.04 -0.76
CA GLY A 61 4.79 12.96 -1.66
C GLY A 61 5.31 11.55 -1.85
N MET A 62 4.43 10.54 -1.70
CA MET A 62 4.74 9.11 -1.80
C MET A 62 5.81 8.67 -0.78
N LYS A 63 5.67 9.16 0.45
CA LYS A 63 6.57 8.85 1.56
C LYS A 63 5.76 8.39 2.75
N TRP A 64 6.26 7.36 3.42
CA TRP A 64 5.75 6.93 4.72
C TRP A 64 6.23 7.90 5.79
N THR A 65 5.56 9.05 5.90
CA THR A 65 5.83 10.03 6.96
C THR A 65 5.02 9.68 8.20
N SER A 66 5.47 10.11 9.38
CA SER A 66 4.70 9.90 10.61
C SER A 66 3.32 10.56 10.54
N ASP A 67 3.19 11.69 9.85
CA ASP A 67 1.88 12.34 9.62
C ASP A 67 0.96 11.47 8.76
N PHE A 68 1.46 10.92 7.65
CA PHE A 68 0.70 10.03 6.78
C PHE A 68 0.33 8.73 7.51
N CYS A 69 1.26 8.15 8.27
CA CYS A 69 1.03 6.95 9.05
C CYS A 69 -0.05 7.12 10.13
N ASN A 70 -0.15 8.31 10.73
CA ASN A 70 -1.19 8.65 11.71
C ASN A 70 -2.51 9.10 11.09
N THR A 71 -2.57 9.24 9.77
CA THR A 71 -3.81 9.58 9.06
C THR A 71 -4.71 8.35 8.98
N ASP A 72 -5.99 8.56 9.20
CA ASP A 72 -7.07 7.62 8.93
C ASP A 72 -7.63 7.99 7.54
N SER A 73 -7.22 7.26 6.50
CA SER A 73 -7.46 7.69 5.12
C SER A 73 -8.88 7.35 4.65
N ASP A 74 -9.44 6.25 5.14
CA ASP A 74 -10.74 5.71 4.77
C ASP A 74 -11.83 5.92 5.84
N ASN A 75 -11.48 6.58 6.94
CA ASN A 75 -12.33 6.94 8.06
C ASN A 75 -12.96 5.71 8.75
N ASP A 76 -12.25 4.59 8.81
CA ASP A 76 -12.68 3.39 9.52
C ASP A 76 -12.38 3.45 11.04
N GLY A 77 -11.68 4.50 11.49
CA GLY A 77 -11.27 4.74 12.87
C GLY A 77 -9.88 4.20 13.22
N LEU A 78 -9.18 3.60 12.27
CA LEU A 78 -7.80 3.15 12.37
C LEU A 78 -6.90 4.08 11.56
N SER A 79 -5.64 4.22 12.00
CA SER A 79 -4.66 4.96 11.21
C SER A 79 -3.96 4.01 10.25
N ASN A 80 -3.52 4.52 9.11
CA ASN A 80 -2.77 3.77 8.09
C ASN A 80 -1.66 2.89 8.72
N GLY A 81 -0.96 3.40 9.74
CA GLY A 81 0.05 2.67 10.51
C GLY A 81 -0.49 1.50 11.32
N LYS A 82 -1.60 1.69 12.05
CA LYS A 82 -2.24 0.59 12.78
C LYS A 82 -2.64 -0.52 11.82
N GLU A 83 -3.24 -0.13 10.71
CA GLU A 83 -3.74 -1.04 9.69
C GLU A 83 -2.61 -1.81 9.01
N LEU A 84 -1.55 -1.13 8.58
CA LEU A 84 -0.42 -1.72 7.84
C LEU A 84 0.72 -2.21 8.75
N GLY A 85 0.51 -2.29 10.06
CA GLY A 85 1.43 -2.94 10.98
C GLY A 85 2.62 -2.10 11.45
N ASP A 86 2.53 -0.78 11.31
CA ASP A 86 3.39 0.24 11.91
C ASP A 86 2.60 1.16 12.86
N PRO A 87 2.05 0.64 13.98
CA PRO A 87 1.18 1.41 14.89
C PRO A 87 1.91 2.55 15.62
N ASP A 88 3.25 2.52 15.66
CA ASP A 88 4.06 3.56 16.30
C ASP A 88 4.56 4.60 15.29
N CYS A 89 4.30 4.42 13.99
CA CYS A 89 4.73 5.32 12.92
C CYS A 89 6.24 5.58 12.86
N ILE A 90 7.01 4.53 13.06
CA ILE A 90 8.49 4.54 13.06
C ILE A 90 9.10 3.76 11.91
N TRP A 91 8.28 3.02 11.14
CA TRP A 91 8.79 2.22 10.05
C TRP A 91 9.36 3.10 8.94
N THR A 92 10.42 2.60 8.31
CA THR A 92 11.02 3.21 7.13
C THR A 92 11.22 2.16 6.03
N PRO A 93 11.25 2.58 4.74
CA PRO A 93 11.45 1.67 3.61
C PRO A 93 12.63 0.72 3.80
N GLY A 94 12.35 -0.59 3.68
CA GLY A 94 13.34 -1.66 3.84
C GLY A 94 13.48 -2.22 5.26
N GLN A 95 12.83 -1.61 6.26
CA GLN A 95 12.75 -2.20 7.61
C GLN A 95 11.65 -3.28 7.68
N GLN A 96 11.72 -4.12 8.70
CA GLN A 96 10.60 -5.00 9.02
C GLN A 96 9.51 -4.22 9.76
N PRO A 97 8.24 -4.32 9.32
CA PRO A 97 7.13 -3.73 10.07
C PRO A 97 6.98 -4.39 11.42
N LYS A 98 6.48 -3.64 12.41
CA LYS A 98 6.35 -4.10 13.80
C LYS A 98 5.39 -5.28 13.92
N ARG A 99 4.42 -5.36 13.03
CA ARG A 99 3.37 -6.38 13.02
C ARG A 99 3.06 -6.77 11.58
N THR A 100 2.93 -8.06 11.29
CA THR A 100 2.55 -8.57 9.96
C THR A 100 1.18 -9.27 9.96
N GLU A 101 0.56 -9.41 11.14
CA GLU A 101 -0.68 -10.15 11.36
C GLU A 101 -1.78 -9.24 11.94
N ASN A 102 -3.05 -9.61 11.76
CA ASN A 102 -4.23 -8.81 12.16
C ASN A 102 -4.29 -7.41 11.49
N ILE A 103 -3.59 -7.23 10.37
CA ILE A 103 -3.60 -6.01 9.56
C ILE A 103 -4.90 -5.87 8.77
N SER A 104 -5.26 -4.64 8.39
CA SER A 104 -6.51 -4.31 7.65
C SER A 104 -6.20 -3.54 6.37
N HIS A 105 -7.25 -3.17 5.63
CA HIS A 105 -7.14 -2.48 4.35
C HIS A 105 -7.38 -0.98 4.54
N PRO A 106 -6.38 -0.11 4.30
CA PRO A 106 -6.47 1.32 4.62
C PRO A 106 -7.29 2.18 3.63
N GLY A 107 -8.26 1.58 2.93
CA GLY A 107 -9.20 2.29 2.04
C GLY A 107 -9.53 1.71 0.68
#